data_AF-A0A1N6Q2T2-F1
#
_entry.id   AF-A0A1N6Q2T2-F1
#
_cell.length_a   1.000
_cell.length_b   1.000
_cell.length_c   1.000
_cell.angle_alpha   90.00
_cell.angle_beta   90.00
_cell.angle_gamma   90.00
#
_symmetry.space_group_name_H-M   'P 1'
#
loop_
_entity.id
_entity.type
_entity.pdbx_description
1 polymer ?
#
loop_
_entity_poly.entity_id
_entity_poly.type
_entity_poly.pdbx_seq_one_letter_code
_entity_poly.pdbx_strand_id
1 'polypeptide(L)'
;MDNLQIIGSEEWCVFNDLGIPAIKARVDSGAKTSSIQATNLKIVSRDGQEWVKFEVSPLQENRSIAIECQARLVARRMVKSSSGISEERLVIKTPVTIGEDTFEIELTLANRDTMEFRMLLGREALNERYIVNPAVNYQLKSFEDSKINTLYAPYFKEKTGLKIALLASNPNLYSNKRIMEAAEARGHEIHFLNVEQAYMKLDAHSPEIRYRGGIILKEYDAVIPRIKPSVTFYGCALIRQFNNLGVYCQNSAEAITQSRDKLFASQLFSNHDIHIPITGFAKSPMDTKDLIKMVNGAPLIIKLLESTQGKGVVLAETNKAAESVINAFKSVNTNILVQEFIKEANGQDIRCFVVNGRVVASMQRQAQKGEFRANIHQGGTASIIKITADEKKLALKAAKVLNLAVAGVDIIRSNKGPLLLEVNSSPGLEGIENATGKDIANAMIMAIEKRLKFVN
;
A
#
# COMPACT_ATOMS: atom_id res chain seq x y z
N MET A 1 27.39 25.04 50.25
CA MET A 1 26.78 24.46 49.03
C MET A 1 27.38 23.07 48.88
N ASP A 2 27.24 22.26 49.92
CA ASP A 2 28.19 21.17 50.15
C ASP A 2 27.45 19.85 49.89
N ASN A 3 27.93 19.10 48.88
CA ASN A 3 27.41 17.83 48.34
C ASN A 3 26.20 17.85 47.38
N LEU A 4 26.04 18.86 46.51
CA LEU A 4 25.16 18.70 45.34
C LEU A 4 25.81 17.77 44.30
N GLN A 5 25.06 16.79 43.79
CA GLN A 5 25.55 15.89 42.75
C GLN A 5 25.65 16.61 41.39
N ILE A 6 26.60 16.20 40.55
CA ILE A 6 26.78 16.76 39.21
C ILE A 6 25.96 15.94 38.21
N ILE A 7 25.17 16.61 37.37
CA ILE A 7 24.44 16.01 36.24
C ILE A 7 24.93 16.61 34.92
N GLY A 8 24.73 15.87 33.83
CA GLY A 8 25.05 16.30 32.48
C GLY A 8 24.03 17.25 31.85
N SER A 9 24.24 17.54 30.56
CA SER A 9 23.27 18.27 29.74
C SER A 9 22.06 17.40 29.34
N GLU A 10 22.21 16.09 29.47
CA GLU A 10 21.21 15.05 29.20
C GLU A 10 21.31 13.98 30.29
N GLU A 11 20.16 13.50 30.77
CA GLU A 11 20.09 12.43 31.77
C GLU A 11 18.98 11.43 31.43
N TRP A 12 19.11 10.23 31.99
CA TRP A 12 18.05 9.23 31.93
C TRP A 12 17.18 9.30 33.19
N CYS A 13 15.88 9.39 32.97
CA CYS A 13 14.87 9.40 34.03
C CYS A 13 14.05 8.11 34.02
N VAL A 14 13.63 7.65 35.19
CA VAL A 14 12.72 6.50 35.36
C VAL A 14 11.47 6.95 36.11
N PHE A 15 10.29 6.52 35.67
CA PHE A 15 9.01 6.77 36.33
C PHE A 15 8.26 5.46 36.56
N ASN A 16 8.49 4.84 37.71
CA ASN A 16 7.87 3.56 38.06
C ASN A 16 6.33 3.67 38.12
N ASP A 17 5.80 4.75 38.70
CA ASP A 17 4.36 4.98 38.83
C ASP A 17 3.65 5.17 37.48
N LEU A 18 4.38 5.62 36.46
CA LEU A 18 3.90 5.76 35.08
C LEU A 18 4.24 4.55 34.21
N GLY A 19 4.94 3.54 34.76
CA GLY A 19 5.42 2.38 34.02
C GLY A 19 6.52 2.69 33.01
N ILE A 20 7.19 3.84 33.08
CA ILE A 20 8.21 4.25 32.11
C ILE A 20 9.59 3.83 32.65
N PRO A 21 10.22 2.79 32.09
CA PRO A 21 11.46 2.24 32.63
C PRO A 21 12.70 3.09 32.34
N ALA A 22 12.72 3.89 31.27
CA ALA A 22 13.81 4.81 30.95
C ALA A 22 13.42 5.83 29.86
N ILE A 23 13.46 7.14 30.15
CA ILE A 23 13.25 8.21 29.17
C ILE A 23 14.42 9.19 29.19
N LYS A 24 14.94 9.55 28.01
CA LYS A 24 15.96 10.60 27.88
C LYS A 24 15.34 11.97 28.15
N ALA A 25 15.94 12.71 29.07
CA ALA A 25 15.56 14.08 29.39
C ALA A 25 16.69 15.04 29.05
N ARG A 26 16.34 16.17 28.42
CA ARG A 26 17.25 17.32 28.34
C ARG A 26 17.18 18.07 29.65
N VAL A 27 18.34 18.37 30.23
CA VAL A 27 18.44 19.23 31.41
C VAL A 27 18.30 20.68 30.94
N ASP A 28 17.24 21.34 31.39
CA ASP A 28 16.87 22.69 30.95
C ASP A 28 16.57 23.57 32.17
N SER A 29 17.61 24.25 32.66
CA SER A 29 17.50 25.20 33.77
C SER A 29 16.71 26.47 33.41
N GLY A 30 16.44 26.71 32.12
CA GLY A 30 15.60 27.79 31.62
C GLY A 30 14.10 27.48 31.76
N ALA A 31 13.72 26.21 31.66
CA ALA A 31 12.35 25.76 31.92
C ALA A 31 12.06 25.78 33.43
N LYS A 32 11.00 26.46 33.87
CA LYS A 32 10.61 26.48 35.30
C LYS A 32 10.24 25.08 35.79
N THR A 33 9.30 24.44 35.08
CA THR A 33 8.74 23.13 35.43
C THR A 33 9.12 22.11 34.37
N SER A 34 9.37 20.88 34.79
CA SER A 34 9.64 19.75 33.90
C SER A 34 8.43 19.47 32.98
N SER A 35 8.70 18.87 31.82
CA SER A 35 7.67 18.49 30.86
C SER A 35 7.94 17.11 30.28
N ILE A 36 6.89 16.36 30.00
CA ILE A 36 6.96 15.05 29.37
C ILE A 36 6.05 14.99 28.15
N GLN A 37 6.48 14.26 27.12
CA GLN A 37 5.66 13.95 25.96
C GLN A 37 4.41 13.21 26.43
N ALA A 38 3.24 13.70 26.04
CA ALA A 38 1.97 13.08 26.35
C ALA A 38 0.95 13.35 25.23
N THR A 39 0.19 12.33 24.88
CA THR A 39 -0.91 12.38 23.91
C THR A 39 -2.15 11.69 24.47
N ASN A 40 -3.28 11.74 23.74
CA ASN A 40 -4.54 11.10 24.14
C ASN A 40 -5.03 11.45 25.56
N LEU A 41 -4.83 12.71 25.95
CA LEU A 41 -5.22 13.24 27.26
C LEU A 41 -6.74 13.13 27.47
N LYS A 42 -7.16 12.40 28.50
CA LYS A 42 -8.56 12.26 28.92
C LYS A 42 -8.67 12.46 30.42
N ILE A 43 -9.42 13.49 30.82
CA ILE A 43 -9.71 13.75 32.23
C ILE A 43 -10.84 12.82 32.66
N VAL A 44 -10.65 12.12 33.78
CA VAL A 44 -11.62 11.21 34.38
C VAL A 44 -11.79 11.56 35.85
N SER A 45 -13.03 11.55 36.34
CA SER A 45 -13.30 11.69 37.77
C SER A 45 -13.33 10.32 38.42
N ARG A 46 -12.59 10.14 39.52
CA ARG A 46 -12.60 8.94 40.37
C ARG A 46 -12.66 9.37 41.82
N ASP A 47 -13.67 8.89 42.55
CA ASP A 47 -13.85 9.16 43.98
C ASP A 47 -13.80 10.66 44.35
N GLY A 48 -14.35 11.51 43.47
CA GLY A 48 -14.38 12.97 43.65
C GLY A 48 -13.07 13.70 43.33
N GLN A 49 -12.05 13.00 42.81
CA GLN A 49 -10.77 13.58 42.38
C GLN A 49 -10.61 13.55 40.86
N GLU A 50 -10.03 14.60 40.28
CA GLU A 50 -9.65 14.63 38.85
C GLU A 50 -8.38 13.81 38.63
N TRP A 51 -8.46 12.87 37.70
CA TRP A 51 -7.34 12.10 37.16
C TRP A 51 -7.20 12.39 35.67
N VAL A 52 -6.01 12.22 35.13
CA VAL A 52 -5.76 12.27 33.69
C VAL A 52 -5.21 10.93 33.23
N LYS A 53 -5.83 10.36 32.19
CA LYS A 53 -5.30 9.25 31.39
C LYS A 53 -4.61 9.82 30.17
N PHE A 54 -3.46 9.28 29.80
CA PHE A 54 -2.66 9.77 28.70
C PHE A 54 -1.70 8.69 28.20
N GLU A 55 -1.13 8.89 27.02
CA GLU A 55 -0.12 8.00 26.45
C GLU A 55 1.22 8.72 26.33
N VAL A 56 2.29 8.03 26.73
CA VAL A 56 3.67 8.50 26.61
C VAL A 56 4.42 7.62 25.61
N SER A 57 5.06 8.25 24.64
CA SER A 57 6.03 7.64 23.72
C SER A 57 7.45 8.02 24.15
N PRO A 58 8.12 7.19 24.97
CA PRO A 58 9.37 7.57 25.64
C PRO A 58 10.60 7.51 24.73
N LEU A 59 10.58 6.69 23.67
CA LEU A 59 11.69 6.52 22.74
C LEU A 59 11.52 7.41 21.50
N GLN A 60 12.50 8.26 21.22
CA GLN A 60 12.47 9.20 20.09
C GLN A 60 12.41 8.49 18.73
N GLU A 61 13.26 7.47 18.55
CA GLU A 61 13.41 6.69 17.31
C GLU A 61 12.37 5.59 17.15
N ASN A 62 11.54 5.32 18.18
CA ASN A 62 10.51 4.28 18.13
C ASN A 62 9.18 4.75 18.72
N ARG A 63 8.36 5.34 17.84
CA ARG A 63 7.02 5.87 18.20
C ARG A 63 5.95 4.78 18.34
N SER A 64 6.24 3.52 18.00
CA SER A 64 5.26 2.44 18.16
C SER A 64 5.11 2.00 19.62
N ILE A 65 6.03 2.40 20.49
CA ILE A 65 5.93 2.21 21.93
C ILE A 65 5.13 3.38 22.51
N ALA A 66 3.90 3.09 22.94
CA ALA A 66 3.03 4.01 23.66
C ALA A 66 2.63 3.36 24.99
N ILE A 67 3.01 3.98 26.10
CA ILE A 67 2.70 3.53 27.45
C ILE A 67 1.46 4.28 27.91
N GLU A 68 0.40 3.54 28.24
CA GLU A 68 -0.80 4.09 28.86
C GLU A 68 -0.53 4.43 30.33
N CYS A 69 -0.61 5.71 30.63
CA CYS A 69 -0.35 6.29 31.94
C CYS A 69 -1.64 6.85 32.54
N GLN A 70 -1.72 6.85 33.87
CA GLN A 70 -2.76 7.58 34.60
C GLN A 70 -2.15 8.22 35.84
N ALA A 71 -2.50 9.47 36.11
CA ALA A 71 -2.04 10.19 37.30
C ALA A 71 -3.09 11.18 37.78
N ARG A 72 -3.03 11.55 39.06
CA ARG A 72 -3.91 12.57 39.64
C ARG A 72 -3.57 13.93 39.02
N LEU A 73 -4.59 14.65 38.58
CA LEU A 73 -4.44 16.01 38.07
C LEU A 73 -4.27 16.95 39.28
N VAL A 74 -3.14 17.63 39.37
CA VAL A 74 -2.84 18.56 40.48
C VAL A 74 -3.08 20.01 40.12
N ALA A 75 -2.87 20.39 38.86
CA ALA A 75 -3.11 21.75 38.40
C ALA A 75 -3.27 21.83 36.87
N ARG A 76 -3.69 23.00 36.40
CA ARG A 76 -3.57 23.45 35.01
C ARG A 76 -2.65 24.67 35.01
N ARG A 77 -1.66 24.71 34.11
CA ARG A 77 -0.62 25.76 34.09
C ARG A 77 -0.47 26.33 32.69
N MET A 78 -0.54 27.64 32.56
CA MET A 78 -0.18 28.35 31.33
C MET A 78 1.34 28.32 31.16
N VAL A 79 1.81 27.66 30.11
CA VAL A 79 3.22 27.52 29.78
C VAL A 79 3.50 28.25 28.46
N LYS A 80 4.48 29.15 28.46
CA LYS A 80 4.94 29.85 27.26
C LYS A 80 6.14 29.13 26.67
N SER A 81 6.02 28.71 25.42
CA SER A 81 7.12 28.08 24.68
C SER A 81 8.19 29.10 24.26
N SER A 82 9.36 28.62 23.85
CA SER A 82 10.45 29.45 23.30
C SER A 82 10.05 30.21 22.03
N SER A 83 9.04 29.73 21.28
CA SER A 83 8.44 30.42 20.14
C SER A 83 7.41 31.50 20.54
N GLY A 84 7.18 31.70 21.83
CA GLY A 84 6.29 32.74 22.36
C GLY A 84 4.81 32.35 22.43
N ILE A 85 4.44 31.15 21.99
CA ILE A 85 3.07 30.63 22.05
C ILE A 85 2.79 30.13 23.47
N SER A 86 1.70 30.61 24.05
CA SER A 86 1.20 30.18 25.36
C SER A 86 0.18 29.07 25.20
N GLU A 87 0.34 28.01 26.00
CA GLU A 87 -0.51 26.81 26.00
C GLU A 87 -0.89 26.47 27.44
N GLU A 88 -2.15 26.12 27.68
CA GLU A 88 -2.56 25.54 28.98
C GLU A 88 -2.18 24.06 29.01
N ARG A 89 -1.42 23.65 30.02
CA ARG A 89 -0.97 22.27 30.20
C ARG A 89 -1.47 21.68 31.51
N LEU A 90 -1.89 20.42 31.44
CA LEU A 90 -2.23 19.63 32.62
C LEU A 90 -0.95 19.31 33.40
N VAL A 91 -1.02 19.41 34.72
CA VAL A 91 0.10 19.14 35.64
C VAL A 91 -0.22 17.90 36.45
N ILE A 92 0.73 16.96 36.47
CA ILE A 92 0.70 15.77 37.32
C ILE A 92 1.88 15.82 38.29
N LYS A 93 1.78 15.07 39.39
CA LYS A 93 2.88 14.86 40.33
C LYS A 93 3.25 13.38 40.35
N THR A 94 4.53 13.07 40.22
CA THR A 94 5.03 11.69 40.18
C THR A 94 6.47 11.63 40.70
N PRO A 95 6.89 10.53 41.35
CA PRO A 95 8.30 10.30 41.65
C PRO A 95 9.08 10.09 40.35
N VAL A 96 10.20 10.80 40.20
CA VAL A 96 11.23 10.56 39.19
C VAL A 96 12.43 9.91 39.86
N THR A 97 13.08 8.98 39.17
CA THR A 97 14.40 8.47 39.57
C THR A 97 15.45 8.91 38.56
N ILE A 98 16.54 9.51 39.05
CA ILE A 98 17.70 9.93 38.26
C ILE A 98 18.94 9.39 38.97
N GLY A 99 19.71 8.52 38.30
CA GLY A 99 20.80 7.80 38.97
C GLY A 99 20.26 6.86 40.05
N GLU A 100 20.62 7.15 41.30
CA GLU A 100 20.18 6.44 42.52
C GLU A 100 19.12 7.24 43.31
N ASP A 101 18.88 8.50 42.95
CA ASP A 101 17.98 9.38 43.68
C ASP A 101 16.54 9.26 43.16
N THR A 102 15.58 9.09 44.07
CA THR A 102 14.15 9.13 43.76
C THR A 102 13.47 10.25 44.55
N PHE A 103 12.75 11.14 43.87
CA PHE A 103 12.03 12.25 44.50
C PHE A 103 10.82 12.69 43.66
N GLU A 104 9.83 13.32 44.29
CA GLU A 104 8.65 13.82 43.58
C GLU A 104 8.94 15.08 42.75
N ILE A 105 8.39 15.12 41.52
CA ILE A 105 8.41 16.30 40.66
C ILE A 105 7.02 16.60 40.11
N GLU A 106 6.81 17.86 39.72
CA GLU A 106 5.69 18.25 38.85
C GLU A 106 6.08 18.08 37.38
N LEU A 107 5.19 17.46 36.60
CA LEU A 107 5.32 17.32 35.16
C LEU A 107 4.14 17.99 34.46
N THR A 108 4.47 18.85 33.51
CA THR A 108 3.49 19.32 32.52
C THR A 108 3.37 18.30 31.39
N LEU A 109 2.14 17.93 31.04
CA LEU A 109 1.83 17.05 29.91
C LEU A 109 1.78 17.90 28.64
N ALA A 110 2.64 17.59 27.66
CA ALA A 110 2.76 18.35 26.42
C ALA A 110 2.96 17.43 25.21
N ASN A 111 2.41 17.77 24.04
CA ASN A 111 2.79 17.08 22.82
C ASN A 111 4.19 17.56 22.38
N ARG A 112 5.15 16.65 22.32
CA ARG A 112 6.55 16.89 21.96
C ARG A 112 7.01 16.04 20.77
N ASP A 113 6.10 15.66 19.88
CA ASP A 113 6.39 14.74 18.76
C ASP A 113 7.37 15.25 17.70
N THR A 114 7.51 16.56 17.62
CA THR A 114 8.45 17.24 16.72
C THR A 114 9.76 17.63 17.39
N MET A 115 9.89 17.38 18.71
CA MET A 115 11.06 17.76 19.49
C MET A 115 12.04 16.59 19.60
N GLU A 116 13.33 16.93 19.71
CA GLU A 116 14.39 15.94 19.92
C GLU A 116 14.17 15.17 21.24
N PHE A 117 14.04 15.88 22.35
CA PHE A 117 13.82 15.26 23.66
C PHE A 117 12.34 15.15 24.03
N ARG A 118 11.95 13.92 24.38
CA ARG A 118 10.61 13.56 24.87
C ARG A 118 10.35 14.03 26.31
N MET A 119 11.38 14.44 27.03
CA MET A 119 11.28 15.04 28.36
C MET A 119 12.23 16.23 28.52
N LEU A 120 11.79 17.25 29.24
CA LEU A 120 12.64 18.30 29.80
C LEU A 120 12.67 18.18 31.31
N LEU A 121 13.86 18.26 31.90
CA LEU A 121 14.05 18.36 33.34
C LEU A 121 14.26 19.84 33.69
N GLY A 122 13.21 20.46 34.24
CA GLY A 122 13.16 21.88 34.55
C GLY A 122 13.82 22.24 35.88
N ARG A 123 14.06 23.53 36.09
CA ARG A 123 14.75 24.09 37.25
C ARG A 123 14.14 23.70 38.61
N GLU A 124 12.82 23.56 38.73
CA GLU A 124 12.18 23.12 39.98
C GLU A 124 12.61 21.70 40.40
N ALA A 125 12.93 20.82 39.45
CA ALA A 125 13.45 19.49 39.73
C ALA A 125 14.95 19.50 40.04
N LEU A 126 15.69 20.53 39.62
CA LEU A 126 17.14 20.67 39.77
C LEU A 126 17.53 21.41 41.05
N ASN A 127 16.69 22.36 41.47
CA ASN A 127 17.00 23.31 42.54
C ASN A 127 17.36 22.57 43.84
N GLU A 128 18.46 22.97 44.47
CA GLU A 128 18.98 22.40 45.73
C GLU A 128 19.32 20.89 45.65
N ARG A 129 19.35 20.29 44.46
CA ARG A 129 19.68 18.86 44.27
C ARG A 129 20.92 18.65 43.41
N TYR A 130 21.05 19.40 42.32
CA TYR A 130 22.06 19.14 41.30
C TYR A 130 22.82 20.38 40.82
N ILE A 131 24.06 20.17 40.40
CA ILE A 131 24.87 21.11 39.61
C ILE A 131 24.89 20.60 38.16
N VAL A 132 24.56 21.47 37.20
CA VAL A 132 24.54 21.11 35.77
C VAL A 132 25.92 21.34 35.16
N ASN A 133 26.54 20.28 34.66
CA ASN A 133 27.75 20.33 33.84
C ASN A 133 27.37 20.12 32.36
N PRO A 134 27.36 21.16 31.52
CA PRO A 134 26.94 21.06 30.13
C PRO A 134 27.93 20.30 29.23
N ALA A 135 29.15 20.00 29.71
CA ALA A 135 30.18 19.32 28.93
C ALA A 135 30.07 17.79 28.95
N VAL A 136 29.19 17.23 29.79
CA VAL A 136 29.00 15.78 29.94
C VAL A 136 27.54 15.40 29.73
N ASN A 137 27.29 14.14 29.38
CA ASN A 137 25.96 13.56 29.20
C ASN A 137 25.89 12.23 29.97
N TYR A 138 24.72 11.92 30.53
CA TYR A 138 24.43 10.66 31.22
C TYR A 138 25.37 10.40 32.41
N GLN A 139 25.64 11.45 33.21
CA GLN A 139 26.68 11.44 34.25
C GLN A 139 26.33 10.50 35.40
N LEU A 140 25.05 10.43 35.79
CA LEU A 140 24.61 9.62 36.92
C LEU A 140 24.29 8.17 36.51
N LYS A 141 23.73 7.99 35.32
CA LYS A 141 23.38 6.67 34.79
C LYS A 141 23.28 6.71 33.28
N SER A 142 23.88 5.71 32.64
CA SER A 142 23.72 5.46 31.22
C SER A 142 23.06 4.09 31.01
N PHE A 143 22.22 4.01 29.98
CA PHE A 143 21.70 2.75 29.48
C PHE A 143 22.31 2.50 28.10
N GLU A 144 22.92 1.33 27.91
CA GLU A 144 23.28 0.86 26.57
C GLU A 144 22.01 0.57 25.76
N ASP A 145 22.06 0.74 24.43
CA ASP A 145 20.92 0.53 23.54
C ASP A 145 20.33 -0.89 23.65
N SER A 146 21.18 -1.90 23.86
CA SER A 146 20.79 -3.30 24.11
C SER A 146 19.92 -3.45 25.37
N LYS A 147 20.23 -2.68 26.42
CA LYS A 147 19.51 -2.68 27.70
C LYS A 147 18.19 -1.92 27.58
N ILE A 148 18.14 -0.83 26.82
CA ILE A 148 16.89 -0.12 26.49
C ILE A 148 15.92 -1.05 25.77
N ASN A 149 16.39 -1.81 24.76
CA ASN A 149 15.55 -2.77 24.05
C ASN A 149 14.98 -3.84 24.99
N THR A 150 15.79 -4.35 25.93
CA THR A 150 15.32 -5.32 26.95
C THR A 150 14.28 -4.70 27.89
N LEU A 151 14.50 -3.48 28.37
CA LEU A 151 13.56 -2.78 29.27
C LEU A 151 12.21 -2.50 28.61
N TYR A 152 12.23 -2.21 27.31
CA TYR A 152 11.02 -1.95 26.53
C TYR A 152 10.44 -3.19 25.86
N ALA A 153 11.08 -4.37 25.99
CA ALA A 153 10.63 -5.66 25.44
C ALA A 153 9.12 -5.92 25.67
N PRO A 154 8.55 -5.69 26.88
CA PRO A 154 7.13 -5.92 27.14
C PRO A 154 6.19 -4.90 26.48
N TYR A 155 6.69 -3.73 26.10
CA TYR A 155 5.93 -2.65 25.46
C TYR A 155 6.03 -2.66 23.94
N PHE A 156 6.82 -3.56 23.35
CA PHE A 156 6.68 -3.88 21.94
C PHE A 156 5.30 -4.51 21.77
N LYS A 157 4.34 -3.71 21.33
CA LYS A 157 3.25 -4.27 20.54
C LYS A 157 3.93 -4.89 19.33
N GLU A 158 3.74 -6.19 19.11
CA GLU A 158 4.02 -6.79 17.80
C GLU A 158 3.47 -5.84 16.74
N LYS A 159 4.19 -5.66 15.61
CA LYS A 159 3.61 -4.97 14.46
C LYS A 159 2.32 -5.71 14.14
N THR A 160 1.20 -5.16 14.57
CA THR A 160 -0.05 -5.90 14.55
C THR A 160 -0.54 -6.05 13.13
N GLY A 161 -0.06 -5.23 12.19
CA GLY A 161 -0.37 -5.36 10.76
C GLY A 161 0.68 -6.10 9.95
N LEU A 162 0.25 -6.59 8.80
CA LEU A 162 1.08 -7.25 7.81
C LEU A 162 2.16 -6.30 7.24
N LYS A 163 3.30 -6.87 6.86
CA LYS A 163 4.33 -6.23 6.03
C LYS A 163 4.05 -6.51 4.56
N ILE A 164 3.67 -5.48 3.81
CA ILE A 164 3.25 -5.58 2.42
C ILE A 164 4.25 -4.85 1.51
N ALA A 165 4.67 -5.48 0.43
CA ALA A 165 5.46 -4.85 -0.62
C ALA A 165 4.58 -4.46 -1.81
N LEU A 166 4.60 -3.20 -2.24
CA LEU A 166 4.01 -2.75 -3.50
C LEU A 166 5.07 -2.73 -4.60
N LEU A 167 5.09 -3.75 -5.45
CA LEU A 167 6.10 -3.91 -6.50
C LEU A 167 5.64 -3.25 -7.82
N ALA A 168 6.17 -2.07 -8.14
CA ALA A 168 5.72 -1.25 -9.27
C ALA A 168 6.86 -0.43 -9.90
N SER A 169 6.56 0.47 -10.84
CA SER A 169 7.57 1.35 -11.45
C SER A 169 7.49 2.82 -11.03
N ASN A 170 6.33 3.30 -10.58
CA ASN A 170 6.13 4.70 -10.22
C ASN A 170 5.19 4.82 -9.00
N PRO A 171 5.67 5.34 -7.85
CA PRO A 171 4.84 5.46 -6.64
C PRO A 171 3.75 6.53 -6.78
N ASN A 172 3.93 7.49 -7.68
CA ASN A 172 3.05 8.65 -7.79
C ASN A 172 1.75 8.41 -8.57
N LEU A 173 1.60 7.25 -9.21
CA LEU A 173 0.38 6.90 -9.92
C LEU A 173 -0.78 6.71 -8.94
N TYR A 174 -1.98 7.19 -9.31
CA TYR A 174 -3.19 7.13 -8.47
C TYR A 174 -3.41 5.75 -7.85
N SER A 175 -3.35 4.69 -8.67
CA SER A 175 -3.59 3.31 -8.20
C SER A 175 -2.60 2.88 -7.13
N ASN A 176 -1.33 3.29 -7.23
CA ASN A 176 -0.30 2.89 -6.29
C ASN A 176 -0.43 3.66 -4.98
N LYS A 177 -0.71 4.97 -5.04
CA LYS A 177 -1.02 5.79 -3.86
C LYS A 177 -2.20 5.22 -3.07
N ARG A 178 -3.32 4.95 -3.76
CA ARG A 178 -4.53 4.38 -3.14
C ARG A 178 -4.28 3.05 -2.45
N ILE A 179 -3.47 2.16 -3.05
CA ILE A 179 -3.11 0.88 -2.43
C ILE A 179 -2.28 1.09 -1.16
N MET A 180 -1.32 2.03 -1.18
CA MET A 180 -0.51 2.34 0.01
C MET A 180 -1.37 2.95 1.12
N GLU A 181 -2.17 3.98 0.80
CA GLU A 181 -3.11 4.60 1.74
C GLU A 181 -4.07 3.57 2.35
N ALA A 182 -4.62 2.66 1.53
CA ALA A 182 -5.53 1.63 2.01
C ALA A 182 -4.86 0.59 2.93
N ALA A 183 -3.58 0.28 2.70
CA ALA A 183 -2.84 -0.61 3.60
C ALA A 183 -2.52 0.08 4.93
N GLU A 184 -2.03 1.32 4.88
CA GLU A 184 -1.73 2.14 6.07
C GLU A 184 -2.97 2.40 6.92
N ALA A 185 -4.10 2.74 6.29
CA ALA A 185 -5.38 2.96 6.97
C ALA A 185 -5.91 1.70 7.69
N ARG A 186 -5.45 0.52 7.30
CA ARG A 186 -5.78 -0.78 7.93
C ARG A 186 -4.74 -1.24 8.94
N GLY A 187 -3.74 -0.41 9.22
CA GLY A 187 -2.69 -0.67 10.21
C GLY A 187 -1.53 -1.52 9.70
N HIS A 188 -1.40 -1.71 8.39
CA HIS A 188 -0.31 -2.46 7.79
C HIS A 188 0.88 -1.57 7.46
N GLU A 189 2.08 -2.16 7.48
CA GLU A 189 3.28 -1.53 6.96
C GLU A 189 3.39 -1.83 5.47
N ILE A 190 3.44 -0.80 4.62
CA ILE A 190 3.59 -0.98 3.18
C ILE A 190 4.86 -0.31 2.64
N HIS A 191 5.63 -1.06 1.86
CA HIS A 191 6.86 -0.55 1.23
C HIS A 191 6.72 -0.54 -0.29
N PHE A 192 6.95 0.61 -0.89
CA PHE A 192 7.06 0.71 -2.34
C PHE A 192 8.41 0.16 -2.81
N LEU A 193 8.39 -0.79 -3.74
CA LEU A 193 9.57 -1.37 -4.36
C LEU A 193 9.55 -1.12 -5.87
N ASN A 194 10.55 -0.43 -6.38
CA ASN A 194 10.72 -0.29 -7.82
C ASN A 194 11.23 -1.62 -8.42
N VAL A 195 10.48 -2.19 -9.36
CA VAL A 195 10.84 -3.43 -10.08
C VAL A 195 12.27 -3.40 -10.63
N GLU A 196 12.70 -2.28 -11.19
CA GLU A 196 14.00 -2.14 -11.85
C GLU A 196 15.16 -1.94 -10.86
N GLN A 197 14.86 -1.68 -9.58
CA GLN A 197 15.86 -1.51 -8.52
C GLN A 197 16.04 -2.77 -7.65
N ALA A 198 15.18 -3.77 -7.83
CA ALA A 198 15.28 -5.05 -7.15
C ALA A 198 16.12 -6.03 -7.98
N TYR A 199 16.93 -6.84 -7.30
CA TYR A 199 17.76 -7.89 -7.88
C TYR A 199 17.80 -9.11 -6.97
N MET A 200 18.12 -10.28 -7.50
CA MET A 200 17.96 -11.54 -6.76
C MET A 200 19.25 -12.35 -6.74
N LYS A 201 19.49 -13.04 -5.62
CA LYS A 201 20.47 -14.11 -5.51
C LYS A 201 19.73 -15.43 -5.64
N LEU A 202 20.13 -16.23 -6.63
CA LEU A 202 19.62 -17.58 -6.83
C LEU A 202 20.61 -18.55 -6.19
N ASP A 203 20.21 -19.13 -5.07
CA ASP A 203 21.01 -20.08 -4.31
C ASP A 203 20.08 -21.10 -3.67
N ALA A 204 20.47 -22.36 -3.64
CA ALA A 204 19.63 -23.45 -3.16
C ALA A 204 19.38 -23.37 -1.64
N HIS A 205 20.30 -22.77 -0.89
CA HIS A 205 20.27 -22.72 0.57
C HIS A 205 19.93 -21.32 1.11
N SER A 206 20.24 -20.28 0.35
CA SER A 206 20.16 -18.87 0.74
C SER A 206 19.65 -17.99 -0.39
N PRO A 207 18.45 -18.26 -0.95
CA PRO A 207 17.84 -17.39 -1.93
C PRO A 207 17.54 -16.02 -1.32
N GLU A 208 17.79 -14.95 -2.06
CA GLU A 208 17.56 -13.58 -1.57
C GLU A 208 16.94 -12.71 -2.67
N ILE A 209 16.21 -11.69 -2.23
CA ILE A 209 15.91 -10.51 -3.03
C ILE A 209 16.58 -9.34 -2.34
N ARG A 210 17.29 -8.53 -3.12
CA ARG A 210 17.98 -7.32 -2.69
C ARG A 210 17.40 -6.11 -3.42
N TYR A 211 17.57 -4.96 -2.81
CA TYR A 211 17.20 -3.67 -3.35
C TYR A 211 18.42 -2.77 -3.47
N ARG A 212 18.34 -1.74 -4.31
CA ARG A 212 19.41 -0.76 -4.53
C ARG A 212 20.03 -0.34 -3.20
N GLY A 213 21.36 -0.39 -3.14
CA GLY A 213 22.13 -0.13 -1.91
C GLY A 213 22.48 -1.39 -1.11
N GLY A 214 22.18 -2.59 -1.62
CA GLY A 214 22.56 -3.85 -0.96
C GLY A 214 21.58 -4.32 0.12
N ILE A 215 20.44 -3.64 0.26
CA ILE A 215 19.44 -3.95 1.28
C ILE A 215 18.78 -5.29 0.94
N ILE A 216 18.86 -6.26 1.85
CA ILE A 216 18.16 -7.54 1.68
C ILE A 216 16.70 -7.35 2.07
N LEU A 217 15.80 -7.68 1.15
CA LEU A 217 14.36 -7.62 1.35
C LEU A 217 13.91 -8.90 2.05
N LYS A 218 13.90 -8.87 3.38
CA LYS A 218 13.36 -9.94 4.23
C LYS A 218 12.02 -9.49 4.84
N GLU A 219 11.22 -10.46 5.29
CA GLU A 219 10.06 -10.22 6.17
C GLU A 219 8.84 -9.55 5.50
N TYR A 220 8.52 -9.86 4.25
CA TYR A 220 7.21 -9.48 3.70
C TYR A 220 6.22 -10.64 3.85
N ASP A 221 5.00 -10.33 4.29
CA ASP A 221 3.89 -11.28 4.32
C ASP A 221 3.19 -11.36 2.96
N ALA A 222 3.13 -10.22 2.25
CA ALA A 222 2.51 -10.13 0.93
C ALA A 222 3.23 -9.17 -0.02
N VAL A 223 3.07 -9.43 -1.32
CA VAL A 223 3.50 -8.55 -2.42
C VAL A 223 2.31 -8.28 -3.35
N ILE A 224 2.10 -7.00 -3.66
CA ILE A 224 1.13 -6.51 -4.64
C ILE A 224 1.89 -6.09 -5.90
N PRO A 225 2.00 -6.96 -6.92
CA PRO A 225 2.61 -6.61 -8.20
C PRO A 225 1.73 -5.69 -9.07
N ARG A 226 2.31 -4.58 -9.50
CA ARG A 226 1.75 -3.62 -10.46
C ARG A 226 2.69 -3.47 -11.66
N ILE A 227 2.82 -4.57 -12.40
CA ILE A 227 3.85 -4.74 -13.45
C ILE A 227 3.40 -4.15 -14.78
N LYS A 228 4.13 -3.14 -15.27
CA LYS A 228 3.96 -2.60 -16.63
C LYS A 228 4.38 -3.64 -17.69
N PRO A 229 3.73 -3.68 -18.87
CA PRO A 229 4.02 -4.71 -19.87
C PRO A 229 5.49 -4.81 -20.28
N SER A 230 6.22 -3.69 -20.35
CA SER A 230 7.64 -3.65 -20.77
C SER A 230 8.62 -4.34 -19.82
N VAL A 231 8.24 -4.63 -18.57
CA VAL A 231 9.08 -5.33 -17.59
C VAL A 231 8.44 -6.62 -17.09
N THR A 232 7.49 -7.18 -17.85
CA THR A 232 6.74 -8.38 -17.45
C THR A 232 7.66 -9.55 -17.12
N PHE A 233 8.67 -9.80 -17.96
CA PHE A 233 9.61 -10.91 -17.76
C PHE A 233 10.32 -10.83 -16.41
N TYR A 234 10.98 -9.70 -16.14
CA TYR A 234 11.75 -9.50 -14.93
C TYR A 234 10.87 -9.34 -13.68
N GLY A 235 9.75 -8.61 -13.81
CA GLY A 235 8.76 -8.48 -12.74
C GLY A 235 8.20 -9.84 -12.31
N CYS A 236 7.87 -10.72 -13.26
CA CYS A 236 7.42 -12.08 -12.94
C CYS A 236 8.54 -12.94 -12.33
N ALA A 237 9.80 -12.72 -12.69
CA ALA A 237 10.94 -13.39 -12.05
C ALA A 237 11.05 -13.02 -10.56
N LEU A 238 10.94 -11.72 -10.23
CA LEU A 238 10.91 -11.25 -8.84
C LEU A 238 9.72 -11.84 -8.07
N ILE A 239 8.52 -11.86 -8.68
CA ILE A 239 7.32 -12.42 -8.03
C ILE A 239 7.50 -13.92 -7.74
N ARG A 240 8.09 -14.69 -8.66
CA ARG A 240 8.42 -16.10 -8.40
C ARG A 240 9.41 -16.23 -7.23
N GLN A 241 10.41 -15.36 -7.17
CA GLN A 241 11.38 -15.37 -6.09
C GLN A 241 10.74 -15.01 -4.74
N PHE A 242 9.84 -14.02 -4.68
CA PHE A 242 9.08 -13.70 -3.48
C PHE A 242 8.24 -14.90 -3.03
N ASN A 243 7.54 -15.54 -3.97
CA ASN A 243 6.75 -16.73 -3.69
C ASN A 243 7.61 -17.89 -3.17
N ASN A 244 8.81 -18.10 -3.71
CA ASN A 244 9.76 -19.11 -3.22
C ASN A 244 10.26 -18.83 -1.79
N LEU A 245 10.28 -17.55 -1.40
CA LEU A 245 10.60 -17.11 -0.03
C LEU A 245 9.39 -17.20 0.92
N GLY A 246 8.27 -17.77 0.48
CA GLY A 246 7.05 -17.93 1.29
C GLY A 246 6.12 -16.71 1.30
N VAL A 247 6.42 -15.68 0.51
CA VAL A 247 5.63 -14.43 0.47
C VAL A 247 4.41 -14.59 -0.44
N TYR A 248 3.22 -14.21 0.04
CA TYR A 248 2.01 -14.28 -0.77
C TYR A 248 1.98 -13.20 -1.87
N CYS A 249 1.70 -13.56 -3.13
CA CYS A 249 1.68 -12.62 -4.25
C CYS A 249 0.27 -12.41 -4.84
N GLN A 250 -0.22 -11.17 -4.89
CA GLN A 250 -1.54 -10.79 -5.40
C GLN A 250 -1.42 -9.90 -6.66
N ASN A 251 -1.24 -10.43 -7.88
CA ASN A 251 -1.40 -11.79 -8.37
C ASN A 251 -0.11 -12.62 -8.42
N SER A 252 -0.22 -13.93 -8.70
CA SER A 252 0.93 -14.79 -8.93
C SER A 252 1.61 -14.49 -10.28
N ALA A 253 2.89 -14.85 -10.40
CA ALA A 253 3.65 -14.67 -11.65
C ALA A 253 3.04 -15.46 -12.82
N GLU A 254 2.54 -16.66 -12.55
CA GLU A 254 1.85 -17.49 -13.55
C GLU A 254 0.59 -16.80 -14.06
N ALA A 255 -0.31 -16.37 -13.17
CA ALA A 255 -1.55 -15.70 -13.54
C ALA A 255 -1.29 -14.41 -14.34
N ILE A 256 -0.27 -13.63 -13.95
CA ILE A 256 0.15 -12.44 -14.71
C ILE A 256 0.62 -12.82 -16.11
N THR A 257 1.50 -13.83 -16.23
CA THR A 257 2.05 -14.29 -17.51
C THR A 257 0.92 -14.77 -18.44
N GLN A 258 0.02 -15.60 -17.94
CA GLN A 258 -1.12 -16.13 -18.70
C GLN A 258 -2.06 -15.00 -19.17
N SER A 259 -2.35 -14.02 -18.31
CA SER A 259 -3.19 -12.87 -18.70
C SER A 259 -2.55 -11.92 -19.72
N ARG A 260 -1.21 -11.90 -19.80
CA ARG A 260 -0.45 -11.03 -20.71
C ARG A 260 -0.38 -11.63 -22.11
N ASP A 261 -0.31 -12.95 -22.21
CA ASP A 261 -0.41 -13.66 -23.48
C ASP A 261 -1.88 -13.77 -23.91
N LYS A 262 -2.30 -12.85 -24.77
CA LYS A 262 -3.69 -12.79 -25.27
C LYS A 262 -4.07 -14.04 -26.05
N LEU A 263 -3.14 -14.67 -26.76
CA LEU A 263 -3.42 -15.88 -27.53
C LEU A 263 -3.68 -17.03 -26.56
N PHE A 264 -2.75 -17.25 -25.63
CA PHE A 264 -2.88 -18.28 -24.62
C PHE A 264 -4.15 -18.09 -23.75
N ALA A 265 -4.42 -16.86 -23.31
CA ALA A 265 -5.65 -16.54 -22.58
C ALA A 265 -6.90 -16.85 -23.40
N SER A 266 -6.93 -16.49 -24.69
CA SER A 266 -8.06 -16.79 -25.59
C SER A 266 -8.28 -18.29 -25.76
N GLN A 267 -7.21 -19.08 -25.88
CA GLN A 267 -7.28 -20.53 -25.94
C GLN A 267 -7.81 -21.13 -24.62
N LEU A 268 -7.36 -20.62 -23.47
CA LEU A 268 -7.90 -21.03 -22.18
C LEU A 268 -9.39 -20.71 -22.05
N PHE A 269 -9.83 -19.56 -22.53
CA PHE A 269 -11.25 -19.18 -22.53
C PHE A 269 -12.07 -20.12 -23.40
N SER A 270 -11.61 -20.41 -24.62
CA SER A 270 -12.25 -21.37 -25.53
C SER A 270 -12.37 -22.76 -24.90
N ASN A 271 -11.30 -23.26 -24.25
CA ASN A 271 -11.28 -24.58 -23.62
C ASN A 271 -12.19 -24.69 -22.38
N HIS A 272 -12.65 -23.56 -21.84
CA HIS A 272 -13.50 -23.51 -20.65
C HIS A 272 -14.90 -22.97 -20.94
N ASP A 273 -15.37 -22.99 -22.19
CA ASP A 273 -16.70 -22.45 -22.57
C ASP A 273 -16.91 -21.01 -22.08
N ILE A 274 -15.91 -20.15 -22.31
CA ILE A 274 -16.01 -18.71 -22.13
C ILE A 274 -16.11 -18.10 -23.51
N HIS A 275 -17.27 -17.55 -23.83
CA HIS A 275 -17.51 -16.94 -25.13
C HIS A 275 -16.70 -15.65 -25.27
N ILE A 276 -15.84 -15.63 -26.28
CA ILE A 276 -15.13 -14.45 -26.79
C ILE A 276 -15.69 -14.14 -28.19
N PRO A 277 -15.51 -12.91 -28.71
CA PRO A 277 -15.81 -12.66 -30.11
C PRO A 277 -15.00 -13.60 -31.01
N ILE A 278 -15.58 -14.02 -32.14
CA ILE A 278 -14.91 -14.91 -33.11
C ILE A 278 -13.55 -14.30 -33.47
N THR A 279 -12.49 -15.05 -33.21
CA THR A 279 -11.11 -14.55 -33.27
C THR A 279 -10.24 -15.50 -34.07
N GLY A 280 -9.63 -14.97 -35.13
CA GLY A 280 -8.57 -15.62 -35.89
C GLY A 280 -7.20 -15.14 -35.43
N PHE A 281 -6.24 -16.07 -35.38
CA PHE A 281 -4.86 -15.77 -35.07
C PHE A 281 -3.98 -16.10 -36.27
N ALA A 282 -3.03 -15.22 -36.60
CA ALA A 282 -2.07 -15.51 -37.65
C ALA A 282 -0.69 -14.93 -37.36
N LYS A 283 0.33 -15.72 -37.66
CA LYS A 283 1.73 -15.28 -37.78
C LYS A 283 2.06 -15.17 -39.26
N SER A 284 2.16 -13.94 -39.76
CA SER A 284 2.56 -13.65 -41.14
C SER A 284 1.76 -14.44 -42.21
N PRO A 285 0.41 -14.33 -42.23
CA PRO A 285 -0.43 -15.17 -43.08
C PRO A 285 -0.05 -15.02 -44.57
N MET A 286 0.17 -16.13 -45.27
CA MET A 286 0.26 -16.12 -46.74
C MET A 286 -1.13 -15.91 -47.37
N ASP A 287 -2.19 -16.42 -46.73
CA ASP A 287 -3.58 -16.29 -47.15
C ASP A 287 -4.40 -15.33 -46.27
N THR A 288 -4.17 -14.03 -46.43
CA THR A 288 -4.90 -12.96 -45.72
C THR A 288 -6.42 -13.06 -45.91
N LYS A 289 -6.89 -13.47 -47.09
CA LYS A 289 -8.32 -13.59 -47.41
C LYS A 289 -9.00 -14.69 -46.61
N ASP A 290 -8.31 -15.80 -46.37
CA ASP A 290 -8.84 -16.91 -45.59
C ASP A 290 -8.98 -16.51 -44.12
N LEU A 291 -7.96 -15.85 -43.56
CA LEU A 291 -8.01 -15.28 -42.21
C LEU A 291 -9.19 -14.33 -41.98
N ILE A 292 -9.51 -13.49 -42.98
CA ILE A 292 -10.69 -12.61 -42.94
C ILE A 292 -11.99 -13.42 -42.96
N LYS A 293 -12.07 -14.47 -43.78
CA LYS A 293 -13.24 -15.36 -43.84
C LYS A 293 -13.46 -16.13 -42.53
N MET A 294 -12.39 -16.53 -41.83
CA MET A 294 -12.48 -17.21 -40.53
C MET A 294 -13.25 -16.42 -39.48
N VAL A 295 -13.28 -15.08 -39.59
CA VAL A 295 -14.03 -14.19 -38.68
C VAL A 295 -15.31 -13.62 -39.32
N ASN A 296 -15.83 -14.29 -40.36
CA ASN A 296 -17.02 -13.89 -41.14
C ASN A 296 -16.88 -12.63 -42.00
N GLY A 297 -15.66 -12.15 -42.23
CA GLY A 297 -15.41 -10.95 -43.02
C GLY A 297 -15.56 -9.63 -42.25
N ALA A 298 -15.45 -8.52 -42.97
CA ALA A 298 -15.58 -7.18 -42.40
C ALA A 298 -17.06 -6.80 -42.12
N PRO A 299 -17.32 -5.89 -41.15
CA PRO A 299 -16.35 -5.15 -40.35
C PRO A 299 -15.63 -6.03 -39.32
N LEU A 300 -14.32 -5.84 -39.18
CA LEU A 300 -13.47 -6.63 -38.27
C LEU A 300 -12.43 -5.76 -37.57
N ILE A 301 -11.94 -6.26 -36.43
CA ILE A 301 -10.90 -5.65 -35.61
C ILE A 301 -9.57 -6.37 -35.84
N ILE A 302 -8.50 -5.61 -36.08
CA ILE A 302 -7.12 -6.10 -36.16
C ILE A 302 -6.37 -5.58 -34.94
N LYS A 303 -5.84 -6.48 -34.11
CA LYS A 303 -5.05 -6.17 -32.91
C LYS A 303 -3.62 -6.65 -33.06
N LEU A 304 -2.67 -5.78 -32.75
CA LEU A 304 -1.27 -6.15 -32.55
C LEU A 304 -1.09 -6.75 -31.15
N LEU A 305 -0.36 -7.87 -31.07
CA LEU A 305 -0.09 -8.50 -29.77
C LEU A 305 0.91 -7.73 -28.92
N GLU A 306 1.88 -7.06 -29.56
CA GLU A 306 3.00 -6.39 -28.89
C GLU A 306 2.66 -5.00 -28.35
N SER A 307 1.40 -4.57 -28.43
CA SER A 307 1.00 -3.21 -28.08
C SER A 307 0.27 -3.11 -26.74
N THR A 308 0.47 -1.97 -26.08
CA THR A 308 -0.19 -1.60 -24.82
C THR A 308 -1.17 -0.45 -25.03
N GLN A 309 -2.19 -0.34 -24.16
CA GLN A 309 -3.15 0.78 -24.13
C GLN A 309 -3.92 1.05 -25.44
N GLY A 310 -4.24 0.02 -26.23
CA GLY A 310 -5.08 0.18 -27.42
C GLY A 310 -4.41 0.85 -28.63
N LYS A 311 -3.13 1.21 -28.53
CA LYS A 311 -2.28 1.47 -29.71
C LYS A 311 -2.20 0.16 -30.50
N GLY A 312 -2.39 0.16 -31.82
CA GLY A 312 -2.38 -1.09 -32.60
C GLY A 312 -3.68 -1.90 -32.57
N VAL A 313 -4.82 -1.28 -32.24
CA VAL A 313 -6.16 -1.84 -32.51
C VAL A 313 -6.80 -1.02 -33.63
N VAL A 314 -7.14 -1.66 -34.74
CA VAL A 314 -7.66 -1.02 -35.97
C VAL A 314 -9.00 -1.65 -36.33
N LEU A 315 -10.00 -0.82 -36.64
CA LEU A 315 -11.25 -1.26 -37.27
C LEU A 315 -11.09 -1.19 -38.79
N ALA A 316 -11.33 -2.31 -39.45
CA ALA A 316 -11.42 -2.38 -40.91
C ALA A 316 -12.88 -2.60 -41.31
N GLU A 317 -13.50 -1.59 -41.93
CA GLU A 317 -14.90 -1.63 -42.32
C GLU A 317 -15.17 -2.49 -43.57
N THR A 318 -14.13 -2.75 -44.38
CA THR A 318 -14.23 -3.56 -45.60
C THR A 318 -13.13 -4.61 -45.65
N ASN A 319 -13.37 -5.71 -46.36
CA ASN A 319 -12.36 -6.76 -46.57
C ASN A 319 -11.10 -6.19 -47.23
N LYS A 320 -11.24 -5.26 -48.20
CA LYS A 320 -10.09 -4.59 -48.83
C LYS A 320 -9.26 -3.79 -47.84
N ALA A 321 -9.91 -3.04 -46.94
CA ALA A 321 -9.20 -2.31 -45.88
C ALA A 321 -8.49 -3.26 -44.91
N ALA A 322 -9.13 -4.37 -44.54
CA ALA A 322 -8.55 -5.39 -43.68
C ALA A 322 -7.31 -6.03 -44.34
N GLU A 323 -7.41 -6.40 -45.63
CA GLU A 323 -6.29 -6.94 -46.41
C GLU A 323 -5.10 -5.97 -46.42
N SER A 324 -5.33 -4.69 -46.71
CA SER A 324 -4.28 -3.66 -46.71
C SER A 324 -3.58 -3.54 -45.37
N VAL A 325 -4.33 -3.51 -44.26
CA VAL A 325 -3.77 -3.38 -42.91
C VAL A 325 -2.99 -4.64 -42.51
N ILE A 326 -3.52 -5.83 -42.79
CA ILE A 326 -2.83 -7.11 -42.49
C ILE A 326 -1.54 -7.22 -43.30
N ASN A 327 -1.55 -6.86 -44.59
CA ASN A 327 -0.36 -6.89 -45.44
C ASN A 327 0.69 -5.87 -44.98
N ALA A 328 0.27 -4.70 -44.50
CA ALA A 328 1.18 -3.71 -43.92
C ALA A 328 1.85 -4.24 -42.63
N PHE A 329 1.15 -4.99 -41.79
CA PHE A 329 1.75 -5.61 -40.59
C PHE A 329 2.60 -6.84 -40.91
N LYS A 330 2.34 -7.52 -42.02
CA LYS A 330 3.16 -8.65 -42.49
C LYS A 330 4.59 -8.22 -42.82
N SER A 331 4.78 -7.04 -43.43
CA SER A 331 6.11 -6.56 -43.82
C SER A 331 7.04 -6.28 -42.63
N VAL A 332 6.48 -6.09 -41.44
CA VAL A 332 7.21 -5.88 -40.18
C VAL A 332 7.23 -7.13 -39.28
N ASN A 333 6.85 -8.29 -39.82
CA ASN A 333 6.90 -9.61 -39.18
C ASN A 333 6.23 -9.66 -37.78
N THR A 334 5.13 -8.94 -37.59
CA THR A 334 4.42 -8.86 -36.32
C THR A 334 3.28 -9.88 -36.25
N ASN A 335 3.03 -10.43 -35.06
CA ASN A 335 1.87 -11.30 -34.83
C ASN A 335 0.58 -10.48 -34.75
N ILE A 336 -0.47 -10.96 -35.43
CA ILE A 336 -1.76 -10.28 -35.50
C ILE A 336 -2.89 -11.15 -34.99
N LEU A 337 -3.88 -10.49 -34.40
CA LEU A 337 -5.15 -11.06 -34.01
C LEU A 337 -6.25 -10.35 -34.80
N VAL A 338 -7.06 -11.11 -35.52
CA VAL A 338 -8.22 -10.62 -36.27
C VAL A 338 -9.46 -11.07 -35.52
N GLN A 339 -10.42 -10.18 -35.29
CA GLN A 339 -11.58 -10.46 -34.45
C GLN A 339 -12.84 -9.86 -35.06
N GLU A 340 -13.98 -10.53 -34.90
CA GLU A 340 -15.28 -9.99 -35.32
C GLU A 340 -15.56 -8.64 -34.64
N PHE A 341 -16.17 -7.70 -35.37
CA PHE A 341 -16.61 -6.43 -34.79
C PHE A 341 -18.05 -6.52 -34.27
N ILE A 342 -18.22 -6.30 -32.97
CA ILE A 342 -19.55 -6.31 -32.32
C ILE A 342 -20.20 -4.93 -32.49
N LYS A 343 -20.85 -4.71 -33.64
CA LYS A 343 -21.44 -3.42 -34.01
C LYS A 343 -22.60 -3.01 -33.07
N GLU A 344 -23.39 -3.98 -32.62
CA GLU A 344 -24.55 -3.76 -31.75
C GLU A 344 -24.18 -3.21 -30.36
N ALA A 345 -22.91 -3.34 -29.95
CA ALA A 345 -22.43 -2.77 -28.69
C ALA A 345 -22.32 -1.24 -28.74
N ASN A 346 -22.39 -0.62 -29.93
CA ASN A 346 -22.39 0.84 -30.11
C ASN A 346 -21.23 1.55 -29.38
N GLY A 347 -20.02 0.96 -29.44
CA GLY A 347 -18.83 1.51 -28.78
C GLY A 347 -18.88 1.48 -27.26
N GLN A 348 -19.70 0.61 -26.67
CA GLN A 348 -19.79 0.40 -25.22
C GLN A 348 -19.11 -0.89 -24.81
N ASP A 349 -18.45 -0.85 -23.66
CA ASP A 349 -18.04 -2.05 -22.96
C ASP A 349 -18.26 -1.92 -21.45
N ILE A 350 -18.20 -3.06 -20.77
CA ILE A 350 -18.39 -3.17 -19.33
C ILE A 350 -17.06 -3.63 -18.75
N ARG A 351 -16.53 -2.87 -17.80
CA ARG A 351 -15.38 -3.28 -17.00
C ARG A 351 -15.87 -3.75 -15.63
N CYS A 352 -15.70 -5.02 -15.35
CA CYS A 352 -15.92 -5.65 -14.05
C CYS A 352 -14.59 -5.75 -13.30
N PHE A 353 -14.54 -5.25 -12.07
CA PHE A 353 -13.38 -5.41 -11.20
C PHE A 353 -13.61 -6.57 -10.24
N VAL A 354 -12.81 -7.62 -10.39
CA VAL A 354 -12.89 -8.84 -9.59
C VAL A 354 -11.78 -8.83 -8.55
N VAL A 355 -12.15 -9.05 -7.28
CA VAL A 355 -11.22 -9.26 -6.17
C VAL A 355 -11.64 -10.53 -5.42
N ASN A 356 -10.72 -11.49 -5.34
CA ASN A 356 -10.85 -12.77 -4.63
C ASN A 356 -12.19 -13.48 -4.87
N GLY A 357 -12.53 -13.66 -6.16
CA GLY A 357 -13.76 -14.36 -6.58
C GLY A 357 -15.05 -13.56 -6.41
N ARG A 358 -14.98 -12.24 -6.24
CA ARG A 358 -16.16 -11.36 -6.17
C ARG A 358 -15.99 -10.16 -7.11
N VAL A 359 -17.05 -9.81 -7.84
CA VAL A 359 -17.11 -8.53 -8.57
C VAL A 359 -17.39 -7.44 -7.54
N VAL A 360 -16.38 -6.61 -7.25
CA VAL A 360 -16.47 -5.55 -6.23
C VAL A 360 -17.01 -4.25 -6.82
N ALA A 361 -16.74 -3.99 -8.10
CA ALA A 361 -17.26 -2.85 -8.84
C ALA A 361 -17.43 -3.17 -10.33
N SER A 362 -18.28 -2.40 -10.98
CA SER A 362 -18.49 -2.45 -12.43
C SER A 362 -18.78 -1.05 -12.95
N MET A 363 -18.23 -0.74 -14.12
CA MET A 363 -18.53 0.49 -14.85
C MET A 363 -18.78 0.18 -16.31
N GLN A 364 -19.66 0.94 -16.95
CA GLN A 364 -19.75 1.00 -18.40
C GLN A 364 -18.79 2.07 -18.89
N ARG A 365 -18.03 1.79 -19.94
CA ARG A 365 -17.28 2.81 -20.66
C ARG A 365 -17.92 3.02 -22.03
N GLN A 366 -17.93 4.27 -22.47
CA GLN A 366 -18.47 4.70 -23.76
C GLN A 366 -17.37 5.37 -24.57
N ALA A 367 -17.17 4.91 -25.81
CA ALA A 367 -16.27 5.55 -26.76
C ALA A 367 -16.76 6.95 -27.16
N GLN A 368 -15.83 7.85 -27.52
CA GLN A 368 -16.17 9.16 -28.06
C GLN A 368 -16.86 9.05 -29.42
N LYS A 369 -17.55 10.11 -29.85
CA LYS A 369 -18.20 10.15 -31.16
C LYS A 369 -17.15 9.96 -32.27
N GLY A 370 -17.33 8.93 -33.11
CA GLY A 370 -16.38 8.56 -34.17
C GLY A 370 -15.27 7.60 -33.75
N GLU A 371 -15.25 7.19 -32.47
CA GLU A 371 -14.30 6.20 -31.93
C GLU A 371 -15.08 4.93 -31.54
N PHE A 372 -14.50 3.75 -31.77
CA PHE A 372 -15.13 2.48 -31.38
C PHE A 372 -14.55 1.90 -30.08
N ARG A 373 -13.41 2.42 -29.63
CA ARG A 373 -12.72 2.00 -28.40
C ARG A 373 -13.21 2.82 -27.21
N ALA A 374 -13.73 2.13 -26.19
CA ALA A 374 -14.27 2.76 -24.99
C ALA A 374 -13.22 3.08 -23.90
N ASN A 375 -11.93 3.08 -24.24
CA ASN A 375 -10.87 3.30 -23.24
C ASN A 375 -10.90 4.73 -22.68
N ILE A 376 -10.91 4.87 -21.35
CA ILE A 376 -10.91 6.18 -20.66
C ILE A 376 -9.68 7.01 -21.04
N HIS A 377 -8.51 6.38 -21.18
CA HIS A 377 -7.29 7.05 -21.62
C HIS A 377 -7.35 7.61 -23.06
N GLN A 378 -8.35 7.20 -23.86
CA GLN A 378 -8.62 7.73 -25.20
C GLN A 378 -9.82 8.68 -25.21
N GLY A 379 -10.19 9.23 -24.04
CA GLY A 379 -11.26 10.21 -23.90
C GLY A 379 -12.67 9.63 -23.74
N GLY A 380 -12.79 8.30 -23.60
CA GLY A 380 -14.07 7.65 -23.30
C GLY A 380 -14.62 8.07 -21.93
N THR A 381 -15.95 8.11 -21.80
CA THR A 381 -16.63 8.42 -20.53
C THR A 381 -16.95 7.14 -19.77
N ALA A 382 -16.93 7.21 -18.44
CA ALA A 382 -17.28 6.10 -17.57
C ALA A 382 -18.55 6.42 -16.78
N SER A 383 -19.47 5.46 -16.67
CA SER A 383 -20.69 5.57 -15.89
C SER A 383 -20.92 4.30 -15.06
N ILE A 384 -21.62 4.46 -13.94
CA ILE A 384 -22.01 3.31 -13.12
C ILE A 384 -23.01 2.44 -13.88
N ILE A 385 -22.84 1.11 -13.78
CA ILE A 385 -23.74 0.15 -14.39
C ILE A 385 -24.07 -0.99 -13.44
N LYS A 386 -25.34 -1.43 -13.47
CA LYS A 386 -25.77 -2.69 -12.88
C LYS A 386 -25.60 -3.81 -13.92
N ILE A 387 -24.66 -4.70 -13.65
CA ILE A 387 -24.39 -5.87 -14.51
C ILE A 387 -25.43 -6.96 -14.31
N THR A 388 -25.65 -7.78 -15.35
CA THR A 388 -26.55 -8.94 -15.30
C THR A 388 -25.91 -10.12 -14.57
N ALA A 389 -26.72 -11.14 -14.27
CA ALA A 389 -26.22 -12.38 -13.66
C ALA A 389 -25.20 -13.10 -14.58
N ASP A 390 -25.45 -13.09 -15.89
CA ASP A 390 -24.57 -13.72 -16.88
C ASP A 390 -23.26 -12.96 -17.03
N GLU A 391 -23.28 -11.63 -17.05
CA GLU A 391 -22.07 -10.78 -17.06
C GLU A 391 -21.22 -11.00 -15.80
N LYS A 392 -21.86 -11.08 -14.64
CA LYS A 392 -21.18 -11.38 -13.37
C LYS A 392 -20.56 -12.79 -13.40
N LYS A 393 -21.32 -13.79 -13.86
CA LYS A 393 -20.84 -15.17 -13.98
C LYS A 393 -19.66 -15.27 -14.94
N LEU A 394 -19.74 -14.60 -16.09
CA LEU A 394 -18.67 -14.52 -17.08
C LEU A 394 -17.40 -13.88 -16.47
N ALA A 395 -17.54 -12.74 -15.80
CA ALA A 395 -16.41 -12.04 -15.17
C ALA A 395 -15.71 -12.92 -14.13
N LEU A 396 -16.47 -13.57 -13.26
CA LEU A 396 -15.93 -14.46 -12.23
C LEU A 396 -15.28 -15.71 -12.83
N LYS A 397 -15.90 -16.31 -13.85
CA LYS A 397 -15.36 -17.49 -14.54
C LYS A 397 -14.04 -17.15 -15.25
N ALA A 398 -13.97 -16.02 -15.95
CA ALA A 398 -12.77 -15.57 -16.65
C ALA A 398 -11.59 -15.29 -15.70
N ALA A 399 -11.84 -14.58 -14.59
CA ALA A 399 -10.81 -14.33 -13.59
C ALA A 399 -10.32 -15.64 -12.93
N LYS A 400 -11.24 -16.60 -12.69
CA LYS A 400 -10.92 -17.90 -12.11
C LYS A 400 -10.08 -18.77 -13.06
N VAL A 401 -10.40 -18.82 -14.35
CA VAL A 401 -9.66 -19.60 -15.35
C VAL A 401 -8.20 -19.16 -15.45
N LEU A 402 -7.93 -17.86 -15.31
CA LEU A 402 -6.56 -17.33 -15.26
C LEU A 402 -5.94 -17.30 -13.86
N ASN A 403 -6.63 -17.84 -12.86
CA ASN A 403 -6.21 -17.85 -11.46
C ASN A 403 -5.81 -16.45 -10.92
N LEU A 404 -6.56 -15.41 -11.31
CA LEU A 404 -6.31 -14.03 -10.88
C LEU A 404 -7.10 -13.72 -9.61
N ALA A 405 -6.37 -13.37 -8.54
CA ALA A 405 -6.94 -12.85 -7.31
C ALA A 405 -7.49 -11.42 -7.49
N VAL A 406 -6.88 -10.62 -8.37
CA VAL A 406 -7.34 -9.28 -8.73
C VAL A 406 -7.35 -9.16 -10.26
N ALA A 407 -8.49 -8.83 -10.85
CA ALA A 407 -8.61 -8.73 -12.30
C ALA A 407 -9.56 -7.61 -12.73
N GLY A 408 -9.21 -6.92 -13.82
CA GLY A 408 -10.17 -6.13 -14.59
C GLY A 408 -10.65 -6.96 -15.78
N VAL A 409 -11.93 -7.28 -15.81
CA VAL A 409 -12.54 -8.11 -16.85
C VAL A 409 -13.42 -7.24 -17.74
N ASP A 410 -13.10 -7.21 -19.03
CA ASP A 410 -13.81 -6.41 -20.02
C ASP A 410 -14.78 -7.27 -20.80
N ILE A 411 -16.04 -6.85 -20.83
CA ILE A 411 -17.15 -7.57 -21.44
C ILE A 411 -17.83 -6.65 -22.45
N ILE A 412 -18.26 -7.22 -23.57
CA ILE A 412 -19.08 -6.54 -24.55
C ILE A 412 -20.44 -7.24 -24.65
N ARG A 413 -21.52 -6.45 -24.75
CA ARG A 413 -22.86 -6.99 -24.99
C ARG A 413 -23.03 -7.23 -26.48
N SER A 414 -23.46 -8.44 -26.84
CA SER A 414 -23.79 -8.82 -28.22
C SER A 414 -25.19 -9.41 -28.28
N ASN A 415 -25.72 -9.59 -29.49
CA ASN A 415 -26.98 -10.30 -29.71
C ASN A 415 -26.91 -11.80 -29.31
N LYS A 416 -25.70 -12.35 -29.15
CA LYS A 416 -25.43 -13.73 -28.72
C LYS A 416 -25.24 -13.85 -27.19
N GLY A 417 -25.43 -12.75 -26.45
CA GLY A 417 -25.13 -12.66 -25.02
C GLY A 417 -23.81 -11.90 -24.72
N PRO A 418 -23.36 -11.87 -23.46
CA PRO A 418 -22.12 -11.20 -23.08
C PRO A 418 -20.90 -11.98 -23.60
N LEU A 419 -19.97 -11.26 -24.24
CA LEU A 419 -18.71 -11.80 -24.75
C LEU A 419 -17.54 -11.18 -23.99
N LEU A 420 -16.53 -12.00 -23.68
CA LEU A 420 -15.31 -11.55 -23.02
C LEU A 420 -14.36 -10.90 -24.04
N LEU A 421 -13.92 -9.67 -23.76
CA LEU A 421 -12.95 -8.94 -24.58
C LEU A 421 -11.50 -9.15 -24.12
N GLU A 422 -11.24 -8.90 -22.83
CA GLU A 422 -9.91 -9.02 -22.22
C GLU A 422 -9.99 -9.22 -20.71
N VAL A 423 -8.93 -9.78 -20.13
CA VAL A 423 -8.72 -9.87 -18.68
C VAL A 423 -7.36 -9.29 -18.32
N ASN A 424 -7.35 -8.25 -17.49
CA ASN A 424 -6.16 -7.54 -17.07
C ASN A 424 -5.77 -7.93 -15.64
N SER A 425 -4.53 -8.37 -15.45
CA SER A 425 -3.96 -8.73 -14.13
C SER A 425 -3.47 -7.55 -13.28
N SER A 426 -3.35 -6.35 -13.87
CA SER A 426 -2.98 -5.12 -13.16
C SER A 426 -3.88 -3.95 -13.58
N PRO A 427 -5.21 -4.05 -13.37
CA PRO A 427 -6.17 -3.03 -13.81
C PRO A 427 -5.96 -1.72 -13.06
N GLY A 428 -6.17 -0.57 -13.72
CA GLY A 428 -6.13 0.75 -13.08
C GLY A 428 -7.32 0.96 -12.13
N LEU A 429 -7.10 1.68 -11.04
CA LEU A 429 -8.12 1.98 -10.02
C LEU A 429 -8.87 3.30 -10.27
N GLU A 430 -8.19 4.32 -10.81
CA GLU A 430 -8.70 5.69 -10.91
C GLU A 430 -10.06 5.80 -11.60
N GLY A 431 -10.18 5.27 -12.81
CA GLY A 431 -11.42 5.36 -13.56
C GLY A 431 -12.60 4.67 -12.89
N ILE A 432 -12.37 3.53 -12.21
CA ILE A 432 -13.44 2.75 -11.59
C ILE A 432 -13.81 3.26 -10.19
N GLU A 433 -12.84 3.73 -9.40
CA GLU A 433 -13.12 4.35 -8.10
C GLU A 433 -13.87 5.67 -8.31
N ASN A 434 -13.44 6.51 -9.26
CA ASN A 434 -14.14 7.76 -9.58
C ASN A 434 -15.57 7.52 -10.11
N ALA A 435 -15.77 6.50 -10.95
CA ALA A 435 -17.09 6.21 -11.52
C ALA A 435 -18.07 5.56 -10.54
N THR A 436 -17.57 4.82 -9.54
CA THR A 436 -18.43 4.01 -8.65
C THR A 436 -18.45 4.48 -7.20
N GLY A 437 -17.51 5.34 -6.79
CA GLY A 437 -17.34 5.77 -5.40
C GLY A 437 -16.93 4.65 -4.44
N LYS A 438 -16.54 3.47 -4.95
CA LYS A 438 -16.15 2.32 -4.15
C LYS A 438 -14.66 2.32 -3.88
N ASP A 439 -14.28 1.92 -2.67
CA ASP A 439 -12.87 1.73 -2.29
C ASP A 439 -12.36 0.35 -2.74
N ILE A 440 -11.76 0.31 -3.92
CA ILE A 440 -11.24 -0.92 -4.53
C ILE A 440 -9.87 -1.27 -3.96
N ALA A 441 -9.04 -0.26 -3.66
CA ALA A 441 -7.78 -0.47 -2.98
C ALA A 441 -7.97 -1.18 -1.63
N ASN A 442 -8.91 -0.73 -0.79
CA ASN A 442 -9.25 -1.40 0.47
C ASN A 442 -9.76 -2.83 0.25
N ALA A 443 -10.56 -3.08 -0.79
CA ALA A 443 -11.00 -4.44 -1.13
C ALA A 443 -9.82 -5.37 -1.48
N MET A 444 -8.78 -4.86 -2.15
CA MET A 444 -7.55 -5.60 -2.44
C MET A 444 -6.81 -5.98 -1.15
N ILE A 445 -6.67 -5.04 -0.21
CA ILE A 445 -6.00 -5.28 1.09
C ILE A 445 -6.80 -6.28 1.94
N MET A 446 -8.12 -6.13 2.05
CA MET A 446 -8.99 -7.09 2.74
C MET A 446 -8.87 -8.50 2.17
N ALA A 447 -8.63 -8.63 0.86
CA ALA A 447 -8.40 -9.92 0.24
C ALA A 447 -7.06 -10.54 0.62
N ILE A 448 -6.02 -9.73 0.87
CA ILE A 448 -4.73 -10.18 1.41
C ILE A 448 -4.92 -10.65 2.86
N GLU A 449 -5.54 -9.84 3.71
CA GLU A 449 -5.81 -10.18 5.11
C GLU A 449 -6.53 -11.53 5.22
N LYS A 450 -7.62 -11.68 4.46
CA LYS A 450 -8.39 -12.93 4.42
C LYS A 450 -7.56 -14.12 3.96
N ARG A 451 -6.68 -13.92 2.96
CA ARG A 451 -5.84 -14.99 2.42
C ARG A 451 -4.79 -15.44 3.43
N LEU A 452 -4.20 -14.50 4.16
CA LEU A 452 -3.21 -14.76 5.20
C LEU A 452 -3.84 -15.10 6.56
N LYS A 453 -5.18 -15.15 6.65
CA LYS A 453 -5.94 -15.38 7.89
C LYS A 453 -5.57 -14.37 8.97
N PHE A 454 -5.24 -13.16 8.56
CA PHE A 454 -4.92 -12.06 9.43
C PHE A 454 -6.20 -11.59 10.14
N VAL A 455 -6.14 -11.48 11.47
CA VAL A 455 -7.24 -11.03 12.32
C VAL A 455 -6.69 -9.87 13.14
N ASN A 456 -7.28 -8.69 12.96
CA ASN A 456 -6.99 -7.50 13.77
C ASN A 456 -7.50 -7.63 15.20
#